data_AF-A0A2H0UZN8-F1
#
_entry.id   AF-A0A2H0UZN8-F1
#
_cell.length_a   1.000
_cell.length_b   1.000
_cell.length_c   1.000
_cell.angle_alpha   90.00
_cell.angle_beta   90.00
_cell.angle_gamma   90.00
#
_symmetry.space_group_name_H-M   'P 1'
#
loop_
_entity.id
_entity.type
_entity.pdbx_description
1 polymer ?
#
loop_
_entity_poly.entity_id
_entity_poly.type
_entity_poly.pdbx_seq_one_letter_code
_entity_poly.pdbx_strand_id
1 'polypeptide(L)'
;MRNTLYDKNKIGKFLGWGGEHLVYEYGRNSVIKFSLHVWLAGKKAVEKLTQDYKIGQKYFAPYLLPTEIIVWSQGKKAAEVQEKIKCRFLKLADLAVPLIKKQFLDIMERYRRMELEIGVPFDLLGREGLFKIKPTFLSNILVTPEQKLILIDFTVLALKPTWRDWPLWFIIKWARLRQKHILDKFCAAA
;
A
#
# COMPACT_ATOMS: atom_id res chain seq x y z
N MET A 1 17.98 15.50 -10.55
CA MET A 1 17.26 14.22 -10.75
C MET A 1 16.92 14.11 -12.23
N ARG A 2 17.34 13.05 -12.92
CA ARG A 2 17.04 12.85 -14.35
C ARG A 2 15.53 12.68 -14.52
N ASN A 3 14.90 13.56 -15.30
CA ASN A 3 13.52 13.42 -15.78
C ASN A 3 13.49 12.29 -16.83
N THR A 4 13.52 11.02 -16.41
CA THR A 4 13.26 9.92 -17.34
C THR A 4 11.79 9.56 -17.27
N LEU A 5 11.07 9.94 -18.32
CA LEU A 5 9.71 9.46 -18.56
C LEU A 5 9.75 7.93 -18.70
N TYR A 6 8.73 7.23 -18.20
CA TYR A 6 8.58 5.80 -18.46
C TYR A 6 8.43 5.53 -19.97
N ASP A 7 8.81 4.33 -20.40
CA ASP A 7 8.71 3.94 -21.80
C ASP A 7 7.26 3.60 -22.16
N LYS A 8 6.60 4.49 -22.90
CA LYS A 8 5.20 4.32 -23.30
C LYS A 8 4.98 3.08 -24.17
N ASN A 9 5.99 2.62 -24.91
CA ASN A 9 5.88 1.44 -25.77
C ASN A 9 5.76 0.14 -24.97
N LYS A 10 6.13 0.18 -23.68
CA LYS A 10 5.97 -0.96 -22.77
C LYS A 10 4.57 -1.04 -22.17
N ILE A 11 3.75 0.01 -22.26
CA ILE A 11 2.39 -0.02 -21.70
C ILE A 11 1.53 -0.95 -22.54
N GLY A 12 1.03 -2.01 -21.88
CA GLY A 12 0.15 -3.00 -22.48
C GLY A 12 -1.30 -2.83 -22.01
N LYS A 13 -1.96 -3.97 -21.82
CA LYS A 13 -3.39 -4.02 -21.49
C LYS A 13 -3.68 -3.39 -20.13
N PHE A 14 -4.83 -2.73 -20.02
CA PHE A 14 -5.41 -2.37 -18.72
C PHE A 14 -5.76 -3.63 -17.91
N LEU A 15 -5.22 -3.74 -16.70
CA LEU A 15 -5.42 -4.88 -15.82
C LEU A 15 -6.56 -4.66 -14.82
N GLY A 16 -6.75 -3.42 -14.38
CA GLY A 16 -7.80 -3.10 -13.43
C GLY A 16 -7.58 -1.78 -12.71
N TRP A 17 -8.56 -1.44 -11.89
CA TRP A 17 -8.54 -0.28 -11.02
C TRP A 17 -8.49 -0.76 -9.56
N GLY A 18 -7.34 -0.55 -8.91
CA GLY A 18 -7.16 -0.82 -7.48
C GLY A 18 -7.22 0.46 -6.67
N GLY A 19 -8.33 0.69 -5.96
CA GLY A 19 -8.46 1.87 -5.09
C GLY A 19 -8.45 3.21 -5.84
N GLU A 20 -7.29 3.86 -5.88
CA GLU A 20 -7.02 5.12 -6.59
C GLU A 20 -6.03 4.95 -7.75
N HIS A 21 -5.59 3.71 -8.01
CA HIS A 21 -4.58 3.38 -9.01
C HIS A 21 -5.21 2.72 -10.24
N LEU A 22 -4.87 3.25 -11.41
CA LEU A 22 -5.10 2.59 -12.69
C LEU A 22 -3.88 1.73 -13.01
N VAL A 23 -4.08 0.42 -13.19
CA VAL A 23 -3.01 -0.56 -13.35
C VAL A 23 -2.99 -1.10 -14.78
N TYR A 24 -1.82 -1.06 -15.40
CA TYR A 24 -1.57 -1.56 -16.75
C TYR A 24 -0.40 -2.54 -16.76
N GLU A 25 -0.36 -3.42 -17.76
CA GLU A 25 0.85 -4.16 -18.06
C GLU A 25 1.98 -3.22 -18.46
N TYR A 26 3.20 -3.56 -18.06
CA TYR A 26 4.41 -2.82 -18.42
C TYR A 26 5.52 -3.78 -18.83
N GLY A 27 5.75 -3.91 -20.13
CA GLY A 27 6.63 -4.92 -20.70
C GLY A 27 6.08 -6.33 -20.47
N ARG A 28 6.97 -7.32 -20.29
CA ARG A 28 6.58 -8.73 -20.14
C ARG A 28 6.19 -9.11 -18.71
N ASN A 29 6.92 -8.59 -17.73
CA ASN A 29 6.90 -9.11 -16.35
C ASN A 29 6.57 -8.06 -15.29
N SER A 30 6.12 -6.87 -15.68
CA SER A 30 5.86 -5.78 -14.75
C SER A 30 4.48 -5.17 -14.96
N VAL A 31 4.05 -4.41 -13.96
CA VAL A 31 2.88 -3.54 -14.03
C VAL A 31 3.32 -2.10 -13.81
N ILE A 32 2.59 -1.17 -14.41
CA ILE A 32 2.71 0.26 -14.14
C ILE A 32 1.40 0.77 -13.56
N LYS A 33 1.48 1.49 -12.44
CA LYS A 33 0.34 2.07 -11.73
C LYS A 33 0.36 3.58 -11.86
N PHE A 34 -0.80 4.17 -12.13
CA PHE A 34 -1.02 5.61 -12.14
C PHE A 34 -2.02 6.00 -11.06
N SER A 35 -1.59 6.84 -10.13
CA SER A 35 -2.45 7.34 -9.04
C SER A 35 -3.29 8.53 -9.51
N LEU A 36 -4.62 8.41 -9.38
CA LEU A 36 -5.56 9.51 -9.59
C LEU A 36 -5.31 10.65 -8.59
N HIS A 37 -4.96 10.32 -7.35
CA HIS A 37 -4.63 11.33 -6.34
C HIS A 37 -3.39 12.13 -6.73
N VAL A 38 -2.33 11.47 -7.25
CA VAL A 38 -1.17 12.17 -7.79
C VAL A 38 -1.55 13.07 -8.96
N TRP A 39 -2.43 12.61 -9.85
CA TRP A 39 -2.89 13.42 -10.98
C TRP A 39 -3.63 14.68 -10.54
N LEU A 40 -4.41 14.62 -9.46
CA LEU A 40 -5.19 15.75 -8.92
C LEU A 40 -4.37 16.69 -8.02
N ALA A 41 -3.59 16.14 -7.08
CA ALA A 41 -2.88 16.90 -6.05
C ALA A 41 -1.42 17.24 -6.41
N GLY A 42 -0.89 16.67 -7.50
CA GLY A 42 0.39 17.00 -8.08
C GLY A 42 1.57 16.77 -7.14
N LYS A 43 2.44 17.79 -7.01
CA LYS A 43 3.74 17.68 -6.33
C LYS A 43 3.65 17.17 -4.88
N LYS A 44 2.66 17.64 -4.12
CA LYS A 44 2.47 17.21 -2.73
C LYS A 44 2.17 15.71 -2.62
N ALA A 45 1.38 15.17 -3.54
CA ALA A 45 1.07 13.74 -3.58
C ALA A 45 2.28 12.90 -4.02
N VAL A 46 3.10 13.39 -4.96
CA VAL A 46 4.36 12.73 -5.34
C VAL A 46 5.36 12.69 -4.18
N GLU A 47 5.50 13.80 -3.46
CA GLU A 47 6.35 13.88 -2.26
C GLU A 47 5.88 12.89 -1.20
N LYS A 48 4.56 12.84 -0.92
CA LYS A 48 3.96 11.88 0.00
C LYS A 48 4.19 10.43 -0.43
N LEU A 49 3.92 10.09 -1.69
CA LEU A 49 4.16 8.75 -2.25
C LEU A 49 5.62 8.32 -2.04
N THR A 50 6.56 9.21 -2.37
CA THR A 50 8.00 8.92 -2.23
C THR A 50 8.42 8.79 -0.76
N GLN A 51 7.86 9.61 0.12
CA GLN A 51 8.13 9.54 1.56
C GLN A 51 7.57 8.27 2.18
N ASP A 52 6.33 7.91 1.87
CA ASP A 52 5.67 6.72 2.38
C ASP A 52 6.44 5.46 1.95
N TYR A 53 6.85 5.38 0.67
CA TYR A 53 7.66 4.25 0.20
C TYR A 53 9.00 4.14 0.93
N LYS A 54 9.69 5.27 1.19
CA LYS A 54 10.93 5.27 2.00
C LYS A 54 10.71 4.77 3.43
N ILE A 55 9.58 5.15 4.05
CA ILE A 55 9.19 4.61 5.36
C ILE A 55 8.97 3.10 5.24
N GLY A 56 8.22 2.65 4.24
CA GLY A 56 8.04 1.22 3.96
C GLY A 56 9.37 0.48 3.84
N GLN A 57 10.32 1.02 3.07
CA GLN A 57 11.65 0.43 2.91
C GLN A 57 12.39 0.33 4.26
N LYS A 58 12.34 1.37 5.10
CA LYS A 58 13.00 1.39 6.40
C LYS A 58 12.50 0.29 7.35
N TYR A 59 11.19 0.08 7.44
CA TYR A 59 10.61 -0.85 8.43
C TYR A 59 10.26 -2.24 7.89
N PHE A 60 9.95 -2.33 6.60
CA PHE A 60 9.35 -3.50 5.98
C PHE A 60 10.09 -4.02 4.75
N ALA A 61 11.36 -3.66 4.54
CA ALA A 61 12.15 -4.15 3.40
C ALA A 61 11.99 -5.65 3.07
N PRO A 62 11.91 -6.60 4.03
CA PRO A 62 11.73 -8.02 3.72
C PRO A 62 10.38 -8.37 3.08
N TYR A 63 9.35 -7.56 3.35
CA TYR A 63 7.97 -7.80 2.93
C TYR A 63 7.50 -6.82 1.86
N LEU A 64 8.10 -5.63 1.75
CA LEU A 64 7.67 -4.61 0.82
C LEU A 64 7.97 -5.03 -0.62
N LEU A 65 6.96 -4.96 -1.50
CA LEU A 65 7.15 -5.17 -2.92
C LEU A 65 8.10 -4.09 -3.48
N PRO A 66 9.25 -4.47 -4.08
CA PRO A 66 10.12 -3.51 -4.72
C PRO A 66 9.37 -2.71 -5.78
N THR A 67 9.40 -1.39 -5.61
CA THR A 67 8.68 -0.43 -6.43
C THR A 67 9.64 0.63 -6.94
N GLU A 68 9.67 0.83 -8.25
CA GLU A 68 10.32 1.97 -8.87
C GLU A 68 9.30 3.11 -9.00
N ILE A 69 9.58 4.25 -8.37
CA ILE A 69 8.74 5.45 -8.49
C ILE A 69 9.35 6.35 -9.55
N ILE A 70 8.69 6.40 -10.72
CA ILE A 70 9.09 7.25 -11.84
C ILE A 70 8.39 8.59 -11.71
N VAL A 71 9.16 9.67 -11.64
CA VAL A 71 8.65 11.03 -11.42
C VAL A 71 8.99 11.93 -12.61
N TRP A 72 8.02 12.70 -13.10
CA TRP A 72 8.21 13.64 -14.21
C TRP A 72 7.40 14.94 -14.00
N SER A 73 7.45 15.83 -15.01
CA SER A 73 6.73 17.11 -14.98
C SER A 73 7.11 17.96 -13.76
N GLN A 74 8.42 18.08 -13.49
CA GLN A 74 8.96 18.81 -12.33
C GLN A 74 8.41 18.30 -10.97
N GLY A 75 8.22 17.00 -10.85
CA GLY A 75 7.72 16.40 -9.61
C GLY A 75 6.21 16.39 -9.47
N LYS A 76 5.44 16.81 -10.48
CA LYS A 76 3.97 16.89 -10.39
C LYS A 76 3.26 15.61 -10.80
N LYS A 77 3.96 14.65 -11.40
CA LYS A 77 3.38 13.38 -11.84
C LYS A 77 4.30 12.24 -11.47
N ALA A 78 3.71 11.11 -11.10
CA ALA A 78 4.42 9.90 -10.77
C ALA A 78 3.68 8.65 -11.28
N ALA A 79 4.44 7.58 -11.46
CA ALA A 79 3.97 6.25 -11.76
C ALA A 79 4.83 5.25 -10.98
N GLU A 80 4.21 4.16 -10.55
CA GLU A 80 4.89 3.10 -9.82
C GLU A 80 5.04 1.89 -10.73
N VAL A 81 6.27 1.40 -10.91
CA VAL A 81 6.56 0.18 -11.66
C VAL A 81 6.92 -0.93 -10.67
N GLN A 82 6.24 -2.06 -10.79
CA GLN A 82 6.36 -3.21 -9.89
C GLN A 82 6.39 -4.50 -10.70
N GLU A 83 7.00 -5.55 -10.15
CA GLU A 83 6.90 -6.89 -10.74
C GLU A 83 5.45 -7.38 -10.73
N LYS A 84 5.03 -8.07 -11.80
CA LYS A 84 3.73 -8.70 -11.89
C LYS A 84 3.72 -9.97 -11.04
N ILE A 85 3.12 -9.89 -9.86
CA ILE A 85 3.06 -11.01 -8.91
C ILE A 85 1.70 -11.73 -8.95
N LYS A 86 1.72 -13.06 -8.99
CA LYS A 86 0.51 -13.89 -8.78
C LYS A 86 0.27 -13.98 -7.28
N CYS A 87 -0.88 -13.50 -6.82
CA CYS A 87 -1.16 -13.39 -5.39
C CYS A 87 -2.66 -13.29 -5.11
N ARG A 88 -3.00 -13.33 -3.82
CA ARG A 88 -4.32 -13.00 -3.29
C ARG A 88 -4.18 -12.22 -1.99
N PHE A 89 -5.21 -11.53 -1.53
CA PHE A 89 -5.20 -10.90 -0.21
C PHE A 89 -5.04 -11.93 0.91
N LEU A 90 -4.35 -11.51 1.99
CA LEU A 90 -4.26 -12.26 3.23
C LEU A 90 -5.64 -12.34 3.87
N LYS A 91 -6.13 -13.55 4.08
CA LYS A 91 -7.39 -13.85 4.77
C LYS A 91 -7.09 -14.31 6.19
N LEU A 92 -8.07 -14.16 7.07
CA LEU A 92 -7.95 -14.59 8.47
C LEU A 92 -7.58 -16.09 8.60
N ALA A 93 -8.18 -16.95 7.77
CA ALA A 93 -7.93 -18.38 7.79
C ALA A 93 -6.49 -18.77 7.41
N ASP A 94 -5.74 -17.90 6.74
CA ASP A 94 -4.35 -18.18 6.37
C ASP A 94 -3.42 -18.20 7.59
N LEU A 95 -3.83 -17.58 8.70
CA LEU A 95 -3.08 -17.58 9.95
C LEU A 95 -3.04 -18.96 10.61
N ALA A 96 -3.85 -19.92 10.15
CA ALA A 96 -3.71 -21.33 10.54
C ALA A 96 -2.42 -21.97 9.97
N VAL A 97 -1.82 -21.39 8.93
CA VAL A 97 -0.56 -21.87 8.33
C VAL A 97 0.64 -21.32 9.13
N PRO A 98 1.49 -22.17 9.74
CA PRO A 98 2.56 -21.70 10.64
C PRO A 98 3.53 -20.69 10.02
N LEU A 99 3.88 -20.90 8.75
CA LEU A 99 4.79 -20.01 8.01
C LEU A 99 4.18 -18.62 7.76
N ILE A 100 2.89 -18.57 7.43
CA ILE A 100 2.16 -17.31 7.21
C ILE A 100 1.98 -16.58 8.54
N LYS A 101 1.58 -17.30 9.59
CA LYS A 101 1.45 -16.77 10.96
C LYS A 101 2.76 -16.13 11.43
N LYS A 102 3.89 -16.82 11.27
CA LYS A 102 5.21 -16.29 11.64
C LYS A 102 5.53 -14.97 10.94
N GLN A 103 5.34 -14.91 9.62
CA GLN A 103 5.56 -13.68 8.85
C GLN A 103 4.59 -12.57 9.27
N PHE A 104 3.33 -12.90 9.51
CA PHE A 104 2.32 -11.93 9.95
C PHE A 104 2.70 -11.31 11.31
N LEU A 105 3.14 -12.11 12.27
CA LEU A 105 3.57 -11.62 13.57
C LEU A 105 4.80 -10.69 13.47
N ASP A 106 5.78 -11.00 12.62
CA ASP A 106 6.92 -10.09 12.36
C ASP A 106 6.47 -8.78 11.68
N ILE A 107 5.52 -8.85 10.73
CA ILE A 107 4.91 -7.64 10.15
C ILE A 107 4.22 -6.82 11.24
N MET A 108 3.47 -7.44 12.16
CA MET A 108 2.79 -6.73 13.25
C MET A 108 3.77 -6.10 14.25
N GLU A 109 4.88 -6.76 14.55
CA GLU A 109 5.94 -6.19 15.39
C GLU A 109 6.55 -4.93 14.73
N ARG A 110 6.91 -5.03 13.46
CA ARG A 110 7.43 -3.89 12.67
C ARG A 110 6.43 -2.75 12.56
N TYR A 111 5.15 -3.09 12.40
CA TYR A 111 4.05 -2.15 12.37
C TYR A 111 3.94 -1.35 13.66
N ARG A 112 3.92 -2.03 14.81
CA ARG A 112 3.88 -1.37 16.13
C ARG A 112 5.10 -0.49 16.34
N ARG A 113 6.30 -0.97 15.98
CA ARG A 113 7.53 -0.19 16.08
C ARG A 113 7.48 1.09 15.22
N MET A 114 7.03 0.98 13.98
CA MET A 114 6.87 2.14 13.09
C MET A 114 5.83 3.12 13.63
N GLU A 115 4.67 2.64 14.08
CA GLU A 115 3.61 3.49 14.63
C GLU A 115 4.08 4.24 15.88
N LEU A 116 4.85 3.58 16.76
CA LEU A 116 5.44 4.23 17.94
C LEU A 116 6.46 5.31 17.57
N GLU A 117 7.29 5.09 16.55
CA GLU A 117 8.35 6.04 16.17
C GLU A 117 7.83 7.23 15.36
N ILE A 118 6.86 7.01 14.46
CA ILE A 118 6.35 8.05 13.54
C ILE A 118 5.03 8.66 14.05
N GLY A 119 4.35 8.00 14.99
CA GLY A 119 3.08 8.43 15.58
C GLY A 119 1.85 8.17 14.68
N VAL A 120 2.01 7.41 13.60
CA VAL A 120 0.95 7.14 12.61
C VAL A 120 1.07 5.75 12.00
N PRO A 121 -0.07 5.06 11.77
CA PRO A 121 -0.08 3.72 11.19
C PRO A 121 0.04 3.72 9.66
N PHE A 122 0.49 2.59 9.13
CA PHE A 122 0.36 2.21 7.71
C PHE A 122 -1.06 1.66 7.45
N ASP A 123 -1.65 1.94 6.29
CA ASP A 123 -2.91 1.34 5.85
C ASP A 123 -2.71 -0.10 5.35
N LEU A 124 -3.13 -1.07 6.16
CA LEU A 124 -3.14 -2.49 5.84
C LEU A 124 -4.47 -2.95 5.21
N LEU A 125 -5.54 -2.17 5.37
CA LEU A 125 -6.86 -2.53 4.88
C LEU A 125 -7.07 -2.17 3.41
N GLY A 126 -6.40 -1.12 2.94
CA GLY A 126 -6.64 -0.49 1.65
C GLY A 126 -8.12 -0.09 1.46
N ARG A 127 -8.45 0.40 0.27
CA ARG A 127 -9.84 0.79 -0.03
C ARG A 127 -10.82 -0.39 0.11
N GLU A 128 -10.43 -1.58 -0.36
CA GLU A 128 -11.32 -2.74 -0.38
C GLU A 128 -11.66 -3.28 1.03
N GLY A 129 -10.67 -3.33 1.93
CA GLY A 129 -10.90 -3.75 3.31
C GLY A 129 -11.63 -2.69 4.13
N LEU A 130 -11.38 -1.40 3.84
CA LEU A 130 -11.93 -0.29 4.59
C LEU A 130 -13.45 -0.19 4.46
N PHE A 131 -14.01 -0.33 3.25
CA PHE A 131 -15.45 -0.17 3.00
C PHE A 131 -16.28 -1.46 3.15
N LYS A 132 -15.65 -2.61 3.39
CA LYS A 132 -16.37 -3.88 3.57
C LYS A 132 -16.87 -4.03 4.99
N ILE A 133 -18.17 -4.29 5.21
CA ILE A 133 -18.82 -4.30 6.54
C ILE A 133 -18.13 -5.25 7.54
N LYS A 134 -17.79 -6.47 7.12
CA LYS A 134 -17.03 -7.48 7.90
C LYS A 134 -15.86 -7.98 7.05
N PRO A 135 -14.71 -7.28 7.05
CA PRO A 135 -13.57 -7.72 6.27
C PRO A 135 -12.92 -8.92 6.95
N THR A 136 -12.76 -9.99 6.18
CA THR A 136 -12.06 -11.22 6.57
C THR A 136 -10.66 -11.28 5.95
N PHE A 137 -10.18 -10.15 5.42
CA PHE A 137 -8.90 -10.01 4.74
C PHE A 137 -8.26 -8.64 5.00
N LEU A 138 -6.95 -8.55 4.78
CA LEU A 138 -6.16 -7.32 4.74
C LEU A 138 -5.68 -7.09 3.30
N SER A 139 -6.17 -6.06 2.60
CA SER A 139 -5.93 -5.95 1.15
C SER A 139 -4.52 -5.53 0.78
N ASN A 140 -3.82 -4.85 1.69
CA ASN A 140 -2.45 -4.41 1.44
C ASN A 140 -1.41 -5.42 1.94
N ILE A 141 -1.85 -6.62 2.35
CA ILE A 141 -1.01 -7.79 2.56
C ILE A 141 -1.43 -8.87 1.57
N LEU A 142 -0.49 -9.30 0.73
CA LEU A 142 -0.67 -10.34 -0.26
C LEU A 142 -0.03 -11.64 0.20
N VAL A 143 -0.62 -12.76 -0.22
CA VAL A 143 -0.12 -14.12 -0.05
C VAL A 143 0.24 -14.66 -1.42
N THR A 144 1.50 -15.06 -1.61
CA THR A 144 1.95 -15.74 -2.83
C THR A 144 1.65 -17.24 -2.78
N PRO A 145 1.71 -17.98 -3.91
CA PRO A 145 1.59 -19.44 -3.92
C PRO A 145 2.60 -20.15 -3.00
N GLU A 146 3.77 -19.56 -2.83
CA GLU A 146 4.86 -20.04 -1.95
C GLU A 146 4.66 -19.64 -0.49
N GLN A 147 3.47 -19.15 -0.12
CA GLN A 147 3.10 -18.74 1.23
C GLN A 147 3.93 -17.57 1.79
N LYS A 148 4.52 -16.75 0.90
CA LYS A 148 5.21 -15.52 1.29
C LYS A 148 4.21 -14.38 1.45
N LEU A 149 4.40 -13.56 2.49
CA LEU A 149 3.66 -12.32 2.66
C LEU A 149 4.37 -11.17 1.95
N ILE A 150 3.60 -10.36 1.21
CA ILE A 150 4.10 -9.18 0.49
C ILE A 150 3.20 -7.98 0.82
N LEU A 151 3.81 -6.84 1.16
CA LEU A 151 3.11 -5.57 1.36
C LEU A 151 3.09 -4.76 0.06
N ILE A 152 1.93 -4.20 -0.25
CA ILE A 152 1.70 -3.33 -1.41
C ILE A 152 1.03 -2.02 -1.01
N ASP A 153 1.02 -1.07 -1.94
CA ASP A 153 0.30 0.20 -1.84
C ASP A 153 0.57 0.93 -0.50
N PHE A 154 1.87 0.99 -0.16
CA PHE A 154 2.31 1.45 1.15
C PHE A 154 1.96 2.93 1.39
N THR A 155 0.93 3.16 2.21
CA THR A 155 0.43 4.51 2.51
C THR A 155 0.35 4.73 4.01
N VAL A 156 1.10 5.71 4.51
CA VAL A 156 0.98 6.11 5.92
C VAL A 156 -0.26 6.98 6.08
N LEU A 157 -1.11 6.64 7.04
CA LEU A 157 -2.36 7.34 7.33
C LEU A 157 -2.11 8.67 8.07
N ALA A 158 -1.15 9.47 7.62
CA ALA A 158 -0.81 10.77 8.18
C ALA A 158 -1.59 11.89 7.49
N LEU A 159 -2.22 12.75 8.29
CA LEU A 159 -2.78 14.01 7.84
C LEU A 159 -2.43 15.09 8.85
N LYS A 160 -1.80 16.17 8.39
CA LYS A 160 -1.71 17.42 9.14
C LYS A 160 -2.92 18.26 8.74
N PRO A 161 -4.00 18.31 9.54
CA PRO A 161 -5.25 18.91 9.10
C PRO A 161 -5.08 20.41 8.89
N THR A 162 -5.42 20.90 7.70
CA THR A 162 -5.85 22.29 7.54
C THR A 162 -7.36 22.39 7.66
N TRP A 163 -7.91 23.60 7.79
CA TRP A 163 -9.38 23.82 7.87
C TRP A 163 -10.15 23.23 6.67
N ARG A 164 -9.50 23.05 5.52
CA ARG A 164 -10.10 22.42 4.33
C ARG A 164 -10.05 20.89 4.35
N ASP A 165 -9.22 20.30 5.20
CA ASP A 165 -8.99 18.84 5.24
C ASP A 165 -9.83 18.12 6.30
N TRP A 166 -10.72 18.84 6.99
CA TRP A 166 -11.56 18.28 8.05
C TRP A 166 -12.36 17.03 7.64
N PRO A 167 -12.93 16.88 6.42
CA PRO A 167 -13.70 15.69 6.09
C PRO A 167 -12.77 14.49 5.88
N LEU A 168 -11.60 14.72 5.27
CA LEU A 168 -10.56 13.70 5.09
C LEU A 168 -9.97 13.26 6.44
N TRP A 169 -9.85 14.18 7.39
CA TRP A 169 -9.41 13.88 8.75
C TRP A 169 -10.35 12.90 9.47
N PHE A 170 -11.67 13.09 9.33
CA PHE A 170 -12.65 12.14 9.89
C PHE A 170 -12.55 10.77 9.23
N ILE A 171 -12.39 10.72 7.90
CA ILE A 171 -12.19 9.46 7.17
C ILE A 171 -10.93 8.73 7.68
N ILE A 172 -9.82 9.45 7.85
CA ILE A 172 -8.57 8.87 8.35
C ILE A 172 -8.71 8.38 9.79
N LYS A 173 -9.34 9.16 10.68
CA LYS A 173 -9.59 8.73 12.05
C LYS A 173 -10.45 7.47 12.11
N TRP A 174 -11.54 7.45 11.35
CA TRP A 174 -12.40 6.29 11.23
C TRP A 174 -11.64 5.07 10.68
N ALA A 175 -10.81 5.27 9.64
CA ALA A 175 -9.98 4.21 9.06
C ALA A 175 -9.01 3.62 10.06
N ARG A 176 -8.32 4.45 10.86
CA ARG A 176 -7.42 3.99 11.93
C ARG A 176 -8.15 3.15 12.98
N LEU A 177 -9.31 3.63 13.47
CA LEU A 177 -10.11 2.90 14.46
C LEU A 177 -10.61 1.57 13.92
N ARG A 178 -11.12 1.58 12.68
CA ARG A 178 -11.61 0.38 11.99
C ARG A 178 -10.49 -0.63 11.78
N GLN A 179 -9.33 -0.18 11.31
CA GLN A 179 -8.15 -1.02 11.14
C GLN A 179 -7.70 -1.65 12.45
N LYS A 180 -7.61 -0.88 13.53
CA LYS A 180 -7.26 -1.42 14.86
C LYS A 180 -8.19 -2.58 15.25
N HIS A 181 -9.50 -2.39 15.16
CA HIS A 181 -10.47 -3.44 15.49
C HIS A 181 -10.33 -4.70 14.62
N ILE A 182 -9.96 -4.55 13.34
CA ILE A 182 -9.76 -5.69 12.44
C ILE A 182 -8.44 -6.39 12.77
N LEU A 183 -7.36 -5.62 13.01
CA LEU A 183 -6.06 -6.17 13.38
C LEU A 183 -6.12 -6.92 14.71
N ASP A 184 -6.94 -6.48 15.66
CA ASP A 184 -7.16 -7.20 16.93
C ASP A 184 -7.67 -8.63 16.67
N LYS A 185 -8.57 -8.81 15.69
CA LYS A 185 -9.08 -10.14 15.29
C LYS A 185 -8.01 -10.99 14.62
N PHE A 186 -7.21 -10.39 13.73
CA PHE A 186 -6.10 -11.09 13.09
C PHE A 186 -5.02 -11.48 14.11
N CYS A 187 -4.69 -10.60 15.05
CA CYS A 187 -3.72 -10.91 16.11
C CYS A 187 -4.23 -11.98 17.07
N ALA A 188 -5.53 -12.01 17.39
CA ALA A 188 -6.10 -13.06 18.22
C ALA A 188 -6.12 -14.44 17.53
N ALA A 189 -6.18 -14.46 16.20
CA ALA A 189 -6.15 -15.69 15.40
C ALA A 189 -4.73 -16.13 15.00
N ALA A 190 -3.74 -15.24 15.13
CA ALA A 190 -2.33 -15.52 14.91
C ALA A 190 -1.74 -16.18 16.15
#